data_AF-A0A3A9EC16-F1
#
_entry.id   AF-A0A3A9EC16-F1
#
_cell.length_a   1.000
_cell.length_b   1.000
_cell.length_c   1.000
_cell.angle_alpha   90.00
_cell.angle_beta   90.00
_cell.angle_gamma   90.00
#
_symmetry.space_group_name_H-M   'P 1'
#
loop_
_entity.id
_entity.type
_entity.pdbx_description
1 polymer ?
#
loop_
_entity_poly.entity_id
_entity_poly.type
_entity_poly.pdbx_seq_one_letter_code
_entity_poly.pdbx_strand_id
1 'polypeptide(L)'
;MNVVSFGGGTNSTAMIVGMYLHKIPIDLILFADPGAEPPHTYEYIEVFDKWLAKHGLPEITPVHCVDKDGNRPTLEQECLRSGTLPSIAYGFKKCSLKHKIGPQEKFCNNHPACRAEWAAGRRVHKFIGYDAGETRRVQHAALVDEANKKYENHYPLYEWGWDRAECVRVIERAGLPRPGKSSCFFC
;
A
#
# COMPACT_ATOMS: atom_id res chain seq x y z
N MET A 1 5.24 -3.74 15.63
CA MET A 1 5.09 -2.66 14.63
C MET A 1 4.21 -3.11 13.47
N ASN A 2 3.08 -2.43 13.25
CA ASN A 2 2.08 -2.70 12.23
C ASN A 2 2.11 -1.61 11.16
N VAL A 3 2.55 -1.98 9.95
CA VAL A 3 2.72 -1.07 8.81
C VAL A 3 1.72 -1.43 7.72
N VAL A 4 0.90 -0.47 7.31
CA VAL A 4 -0.07 -0.64 6.24
C VAL A 4 0.52 -0.16 4.92
N SER A 5 0.45 -1.00 3.88
CA SER A 5 0.70 -0.59 2.49
C SER A 5 -0.59 -0.03 1.89
N PHE A 6 -0.74 1.29 1.91
CA PHE A 6 -1.91 1.97 1.35
C PHE A 6 -1.73 2.26 -0.14
N GLY A 7 -2.72 1.88 -0.94
CA GLY A 7 -2.69 2.06 -2.40
C GLY A 7 -3.56 3.20 -2.91
N GLY A 8 -4.33 3.88 -2.05
CA GLY A 8 -5.26 4.93 -2.47
C GLY A 8 -6.58 4.43 -3.06
N GLY A 9 -6.86 3.11 -2.99
CA GLY A 9 -8.05 2.51 -3.58
C GLY A 9 -8.90 1.71 -2.59
N THR A 10 -10.01 1.19 -3.12
CA THR A 10 -11.08 0.53 -2.33
C THR A 10 -10.57 -0.56 -1.40
N ASN A 11 -9.75 -1.50 -1.85
CA ASN A 11 -9.33 -2.61 -1.00
C ASN A 11 -8.45 -2.10 0.15
N SER A 12 -7.47 -1.24 -0.13
CA SER A 12 -6.59 -0.70 0.92
C SER A 12 -7.33 0.23 1.90
N THR A 13 -8.32 1.00 1.45
CA THR A 13 -9.17 1.79 2.35
C THR A 13 -10.05 0.87 3.20
N ALA A 14 -10.74 -0.09 2.60
CA ALA A 14 -11.59 -1.02 3.31
C ALA A 14 -10.80 -1.82 4.35
N MET A 15 -9.56 -2.21 4.03
CA MET A 15 -8.67 -2.88 4.96
C MET A 15 -8.39 -2.01 6.19
N ILE A 16 -8.04 -0.74 6.02
CA ILE A 16 -7.78 0.18 7.15
C ILE A 16 -9.05 0.39 7.99
N VAL A 17 -10.20 0.61 7.35
CA VAL A 17 -11.49 0.71 8.04
C VAL A 17 -11.79 -0.58 8.81
N GLY A 18 -11.58 -1.74 8.20
CA GLY A 18 -11.74 -3.04 8.84
C GLY A 18 -10.81 -3.22 10.03
N MET A 19 -9.52 -2.90 9.88
CA MET A 19 -8.55 -2.97 10.99
C MET A 19 -9.00 -2.11 12.17
N TYR A 20 -9.50 -0.89 11.91
CA TYR A 20 -10.08 -0.03 12.94
C TYR A 20 -11.30 -0.66 13.64
N LEU A 21 -12.22 -1.25 12.88
CA LEU A 21 -13.41 -1.92 13.42
C LEU A 21 -13.03 -3.15 14.26
N HIS A 22 -12.06 -3.94 13.79
CA HIS A 22 -11.52 -5.12 14.46
C HIS A 22 -10.52 -4.81 15.58
N LYS A 23 -10.27 -3.53 15.88
CA LYS A 23 -9.33 -3.07 16.92
C LYS A 23 -7.90 -3.58 16.72
N ILE A 24 -7.50 -3.77 15.47
CA ILE A 24 -6.12 -4.07 15.10
C ILE A 24 -5.34 -2.75 15.06
N PRO A 25 -4.25 -2.60 15.84
CA PRO A 25 -3.50 -1.36 15.87
C PRO A 25 -2.81 -1.08 14.53
N ILE A 26 -2.74 0.20 14.16
CA ILE A 26 -2.03 0.68 12.97
C ILE A 26 -0.99 1.68 13.46
N ASP A 27 0.29 1.38 13.23
CA ASP A 27 1.39 2.25 13.67
C ASP A 27 1.85 3.18 12.54
N LEU A 28 1.80 2.72 11.30
CA LEU A 28 2.17 3.49 10.11
C LEU A 28 1.28 3.15 8.92
N ILE A 29 0.95 4.16 8.12
CA ILE A 29 0.27 4.01 6.84
C ILE A 29 1.17 4.60 5.75
N LEU A 30 1.67 3.76 4.84
CA LEU A 30 2.60 4.19 3.79
C LEU A 30 1.90 4.19 2.43
N PHE A 31 1.92 5.33 1.75
CA PHE A 31 1.47 5.47 0.37
C PHE A 31 2.67 5.65 -0.56
N ALA A 32 2.93 4.64 -1.40
CA ALA A 32 4.04 4.72 -2.35
C ALA A 32 3.62 5.44 -3.63
N ASP A 33 3.99 6.72 -3.74
CA ASP A 33 3.56 7.58 -4.83
C ASP A 33 4.54 7.54 -6.02
N PRO A 34 4.16 6.90 -7.16
CA PRO A 34 4.98 6.85 -8.38
C PRO A 34 5.08 8.20 -9.10
N GLY A 35 4.38 9.24 -8.63
CA GLY A 35 4.27 10.55 -9.28
C GLY A 35 3.42 10.50 -10.54
N ALA A 36 2.51 9.54 -10.64
CA ALA A 36 1.68 9.29 -11.82
C ALA A 36 0.33 8.64 -11.44
N GLU A 37 -0.17 8.89 -10.23
CA GLU A 37 -1.53 8.47 -9.88
C GLU A 37 -2.56 9.43 -10.49
N PRO A 38 -3.79 8.98 -10.78
CA PRO A 38 -4.85 9.87 -11.20
C PRO A 38 -5.15 10.96 -10.16
N PRO A 39 -5.57 12.18 -10.58
CA PRO A 39 -5.92 13.27 -9.65
C PRO A 39 -6.89 12.85 -8.54
N HIS A 40 -7.91 12.05 -8.88
CA HIS A 40 -8.89 11.57 -7.92
C HIS A 40 -8.29 10.72 -6.79
N THR A 41 -7.14 10.07 -7.00
CA THR A 41 -6.45 9.29 -5.96
C THR A 41 -5.85 10.22 -4.92
N TYR A 42 -5.22 11.31 -5.34
CA TYR A 42 -4.65 12.31 -4.44
C TYR A 42 -5.74 13.05 -3.67
N GLU A 43 -6.82 13.47 -4.34
CA GLU A 43 -7.98 14.08 -3.69
C GLU A 43 -8.61 13.13 -2.65
N TYR A 44 -8.69 11.84 -2.98
CA TYR A 44 -9.22 10.84 -2.06
C TYR A 44 -8.32 10.63 -0.83
N ILE A 45 -6.99 10.71 -0.98
CA ILE A 45 -6.06 10.64 0.16
C ILE A 45 -6.38 11.74 1.17
N GLU A 46 -6.59 12.98 0.72
CA GLU A 46 -6.95 14.09 1.62
C GLU A 46 -8.28 13.87 2.35
N VAL A 47 -9.27 13.31 1.66
CA VAL A 47 -10.56 12.94 2.27
C VAL A 47 -10.36 11.85 3.32
N PHE A 48 -9.55 10.85 3.00
CA PHE A 48 -9.34 9.72 3.88
C PHE A 48 -8.48 10.09 5.10
N ASP A 49 -7.47 10.94 4.97
CA ASP A 49 -6.68 11.46 6.10
C ASP A 49 -7.55 12.20 7.11
N LYS A 50 -8.54 12.98 6.67
CA LYS A 50 -9.52 13.61 7.58
C LYS A 50 -10.31 12.57 8.36
N TRP A 51 -10.67 11.47 7.72
CA TRP A 51 -11.34 10.35 8.40
C TRP A 51 -10.38 9.66 9.39
N LEU A 52 -9.13 9.40 9.01
CA LEU A 52 -8.13 8.79 9.89
C LEU A 52 -7.91 9.62 11.16
N ALA A 53 -7.71 10.94 10.99
CA ALA A 53 -7.52 11.87 12.11
C ALA A 53 -8.73 11.88 13.06
N LYS A 54 -9.96 11.91 12.52
CA LYS A 54 -11.20 11.86 13.33
C LYS A 54 -11.31 10.57 14.16
N HIS A 55 -10.72 9.47 13.70
CA HIS A 55 -10.77 8.17 14.37
C HIS A 55 -9.49 7.87 15.19
N GLY A 56 -8.58 8.83 15.33
CA GLY A 56 -7.35 8.69 16.12
C GLY A 56 -6.33 7.74 15.48
N LEU A 57 -6.35 7.60 14.15
CA LEU A 57 -5.41 6.77 13.39
C LEU A 57 -4.26 7.61 12.83
N PRO A 58 -3.10 7.01 12.52
CA PRO A 58 -1.98 7.72 11.89
C PRO A 58 -2.36 8.33 10.55
N GLU A 59 -1.73 9.45 10.21
CA GLU A 59 -1.80 10.08 8.88
C GLU A 59 -1.09 9.22 7.83
N ILE A 60 -1.53 9.31 6.58
CA ILE A 60 -0.87 8.67 5.44
C ILE A 60 0.48 9.34 5.18
N THR A 61 1.55 8.56 5.28
CA THR A 61 2.89 9.00 4.94
C THR A 61 3.21 8.67 3.47
N PRO A 62 3.33 9.67 2.58
CA PRO A 62 3.79 9.44 1.22
C PRO A 62 5.27 9.07 1.19
N VAL A 63 5.62 8.05 0.39
CA VAL A 63 7.00 7.61 0.19
C VAL A 63 7.30 7.51 -1.30
N HIS A 64 8.52 7.88 -1.69
CA HIS A 64 8.87 8.08 -3.09
C HIS A 64 10.07 7.23 -3.52
N CYS A 65 10.10 6.84 -4.79
CA CYS A 65 11.33 6.38 -5.40
C CYS A 65 12.29 7.58 -5.47
N VAL A 66 13.50 7.41 -4.93
CA VAL A 66 14.57 8.40 -5.01
C VAL A 66 15.85 7.73 -5.47
N ASP A 67 16.58 8.38 -6.37
CA ASP A 67 17.88 7.90 -6.82
C ASP A 67 18.99 8.19 -5.79
N LYS A 68 20.24 7.96 -6.18
CA LYS A 68 21.42 8.18 -5.32
C LYS A 68 21.69 9.66 -5.06
N ASP A 69 21.28 10.51 -5.99
CA ASP A 69 21.50 11.96 -5.95
C ASP A 69 20.34 12.68 -5.25
N GLY A 70 19.32 11.94 -4.83
CA GLY A 70 18.14 12.46 -4.13
C GLY A 70 17.03 12.93 -5.06
N ASN A 71 17.17 12.75 -6.38
CA ASN A 71 16.10 13.09 -7.31
C ASN A 71 14.95 12.10 -7.15
N ARG A 72 13.73 12.57 -7.42
CA ARG A 72 12.51 11.75 -7.45
C ARG A 72 12.13 11.42 -8.90
N PRO A 73 12.68 10.36 -9.50
CA PRO A 73 12.23 9.94 -10.83
C PRO A 73 10.79 9.42 -10.74
N THR A 74 9.88 10.04 -11.48
CA THR A 74 8.50 9.54 -11.59
C THR A 74 8.41 8.42 -12.61
N LEU A 75 7.36 7.59 -12.50
CA LEU A 75 7.11 6.56 -13.52
C LEU A 75 6.87 7.18 -14.90
N GLU A 76 6.22 8.35 -14.96
CA GLU A 76 5.99 9.09 -16.19
C GLU A 76 7.31 9.52 -16.85
N GLN A 77 8.20 10.17 -16.10
CA GLN A 77 9.50 10.61 -16.60
C GLN A 77 10.33 9.45 -17.13
N GLU A 78 10.25 8.29 -16.47
CA GLU A 78 10.93 7.08 -16.93
C GLU A 78 10.37 6.59 -18.26
N CYS A 79 9.05 6.48 -18.39
CA CYS A 79 8.38 6.09 -19.63
C CYS A 79 8.69 7.04 -20.78
N LEU A 80 8.66 8.36 -20.54
CA LEU A 80 8.99 9.38 -21.53
C LEU A 80 10.46 9.29 -21.96
N ARG A 81 11.39 9.12 -21.01
CA ARG A 81 12.83 9.02 -21.29
C ARG A 81 13.19 7.77 -22.08
N SER A 82 12.56 6.63 -21.79
CA SER A 82 12.86 5.36 -22.47
C SER A 82 12.04 5.13 -23.74
N GLY A 83 10.97 5.91 -23.96
CA GLY A 83 10.02 5.66 -25.05
C GLY A 83 9.27 4.34 -24.88
N THR A 84 9.01 3.90 -23.65
CA THR A 84 8.37 2.60 -23.36
C THR A 84 7.18 2.74 -22.41
N LEU A 85 6.18 1.87 -22.57
CA LEU A 85 5.09 1.73 -21.61
C LEU A 85 5.59 1.20 -20.26
N PRO A 86 4.78 1.30 -19.19
CA PRO A 86 5.12 0.66 -17.92
C PRO A 86 5.38 -0.83 -18.09
N SER A 87 6.28 -1.36 -17.27
CA SER A 87 6.76 -2.75 -17.39
C SER A 87 5.65 -3.82 -17.33
N ILE A 88 4.49 -3.50 -16.75
CA ILE A 88 3.33 -4.40 -16.69
C ILE A 88 2.70 -4.65 -18.07
N ALA A 89 2.79 -3.69 -18.99
CA ALA A 89 2.37 -3.87 -20.39
C ALA A 89 3.14 -4.99 -21.10
N TYR A 90 4.32 -5.33 -20.58
CA TYR A 90 5.18 -6.41 -21.07
C TYR A 90 5.20 -7.63 -20.13
N GLY A 91 4.26 -7.72 -19.18
CA GLY A 91 4.18 -8.83 -18.23
C GLY A 91 5.18 -8.78 -17.06
N PHE A 92 5.95 -7.70 -16.91
CA PHE A 92 6.93 -7.56 -15.83
C PHE A 92 6.38 -6.76 -14.63
N LYS A 93 6.92 -7.02 -13.43
CA LYS A 93 6.56 -6.32 -12.18
C LYS A 93 7.58 -5.26 -11.74
N LYS A 94 8.46 -4.81 -12.65
CA LYS A 94 9.57 -3.90 -12.32
C LYS A 94 9.07 -2.56 -11.75
N CYS A 95 7.99 -2.00 -12.30
CA CYS A 95 7.38 -0.77 -11.80
C CYS A 95 6.91 -0.94 -10.34
N SER A 96 6.21 -2.04 -10.03
CA SER A 96 5.75 -2.31 -8.65
C SER A 96 6.92 -2.50 -7.69
N LEU A 97 7.98 -3.20 -8.09
CA LEU A 97 9.18 -3.35 -7.27
C LEU A 97 9.85 -2.00 -7.00
N LYS A 98 10.06 -1.19 -8.04
CA LYS A 98 10.82 0.06 -7.96
C LYS A 98 10.06 1.23 -7.34
N HIS A 99 8.79 1.39 -7.70
CA HIS A 99 7.97 2.56 -7.34
C HIS A 99 6.96 2.27 -6.23
N LYS A 100 6.73 1.00 -5.86
CA LYS A 100 5.81 0.64 -4.75
C LYS A 100 6.51 -0.01 -3.57
N ILE A 101 7.18 -1.14 -3.81
CA ILE A 101 7.81 -1.94 -2.73
C ILE A 101 9.08 -1.25 -2.23
N GLY A 102 9.98 -0.86 -3.14
CA GLY A 102 11.26 -0.23 -2.82
C GLY A 102 11.15 1.01 -1.94
N PRO A 103 10.28 1.99 -2.23
CA PRO A 103 10.13 3.19 -1.41
C PRO A 103 9.67 2.90 0.01
N GLN A 104 8.67 2.01 0.17
CA GLN A 104 8.18 1.61 1.49
C GLN A 104 9.26 0.87 2.29
N GLU A 105 9.98 -0.05 1.65
CA GLU A 105 11.08 -0.75 2.32
C GLU A 105 12.22 0.20 2.68
N LYS A 106 12.57 1.14 1.80
CA LYS A 106 13.56 2.18 2.11
C LYS A 106 13.14 3.00 3.32
N PHE A 107 11.86 3.40 3.39
CA PHE A 107 11.32 4.10 4.54
C PHE A 107 11.45 3.25 5.83
N CYS A 108 10.93 2.02 5.83
CA CYS A 108 11.02 1.13 6.99
C CYS A 108 12.47 0.85 7.40
N ASN A 109 13.40 0.74 6.44
CA ASN A 109 14.81 0.54 6.75
C ASN A 109 15.47 1.71 7.49
N ASN A 110 14.89 2.90 7.40
CA ASN A 110 15.36 4.10 8.08
C ASN A 110 14.46 4.51 9.26
N HIS A 111 13.31 3.88 9.45
CA HIS A 111 12.39 4.17 10.54
C HIS A 111 12.86 3.54 11.86
N PRO A 112 13.06 4.31 12.94
CA PRO A 112 13.59 3.79 14.21
C PRO A 112 12.81 2.61 14.79
N ALA A 113 11.48 2.66 14.77
CA ALA A 113 10.65 1.59 15.31
C ALA A 113 10.77 0.28 14.51
N CYS A 114 10.86 0.36 13.18
CA CYS A 114 11.05 -0.83 12.33
C CYS A 114 12.43 -1.45 12.57
N ARG A 115 13.47 -0.61 12.68
CA ARG A 115 14.82 -1.06 13.02
C ARG A 115 14.89 -1.72 14.39
N ALA A 116 14.15 -1.21 15.37
CA ALA A 116 14.09 -1.79 16.70
C ALA A 116 13.48 -3.20 16.69
N GLU A 117 12.43 -3.45 15.89
CA GLU A 117 11.88 -4.81 15.73
C GLU A 117 12.93 -5.78 15.16
N TRP A 118 13.61 -5.39 14.08
CA TRP A 118 14.61 -6.26 13.45
C TRP A 118 15.85 -6.46 14.32
N ALA A 119 16.30 -5.43 15.04
CA ALA A 119 17.41 -5.54 16.00
C ALA A 119 17.07 -6.51 17.14
N ALA A 120 15.80 -6.61 17.51
CA ALA A 120 15.30 -7.58 18.48
C ALA A 120 14.98 -8.97 17.86
N GLY A 121 15.35 -9.22 16.60
CA GLY A 121 15.10 -10.48 15.91
C GLY A 121 13.65 -10.74 15.53
N ARG A 122 12.75 -9.73 15.65
CA ARG A 122 11.34 -9.81 15.26
C ARG A 122 11.14 -9.28 13.84
N ARG A 123 9.93 -9.49 13.31
CA ARG A 123 9.50 -8.98 12.01
C ARG A 123 8.55 -7.80 12.20
N VAL A 124 8.52 -6.92 11.19
CA VAL A 124 7.47 -5.90 11.07
C VAL A 124 6.24 -6.54 10.44
N HIS A 125 5.06 -6.34 11.03
CA HIS A 125 3.80 -6.83 10.47
C HIS A 125 3.35 -5.89 9.37
N LYS A 126 3.27 -6.38 8.14
CA LYS A 126 2.94 -5.58 6.95
C LYS A 126 1.58 -5.99 6.39
N PHE A 127 0.65 -5.06 6.35
CA PHE A 127 -0.73 -5.31 5.93
C PHE A 127 -0.95 -4.90 4.48
N ILE A 128 -1.50 -5.82 3.67
CA ILE A 128 -1.70 -5.66 2.23
C ILE A 128 -3.16 -5.96 1.88
N GLY A 129 -3.82 -5.02 1.19
CA GLY A 129 -5.24 -5.10 0.86
C GLY A 129 -5.55 -5.98 -0.35
N TYR A 130 -5.30 -7.29 -0.24
CA TYR A 130 -5.81 -8.28 -1.21
C TYR A 130 -7.16 -8.79 -0.76
N ASP A 131 -8.19 -8.60 -1.59
CA ASP A 131 -9.54 -9.05 -1.27
C ASP A 131 -9.70 -10.58 -1.44
N ALA A 132 -10.81 -11.13 -0.95
CA ALA A 132 -11.08 -12.57 -0.99
C ALA A 132 -11.08 -13.18 -2.41
N GLY A 133 -11.37 -12.38 -3.45
CA GLY A 133 -11.31 -12.78 -4.85
C GLY A 133 -9.89 -12.84 -5.42
N GLU A 134 -8.88 -12.35 -4.69
CA GLU A 134 -7.49 -12.31 -5.12
C GLU A 134 -6.65 -13.50 -4.64
N THR A 135 -7.28 -14.67 -4.42
CA THR A 135 -6.65 -15.91 -3.89
C THR A 135 -5.32 -16.24 -4.56
N ARG A 136 -5.26 -16.14 -5.90
CA ARG A 136 -4.04 -16.44 -6.67
C ARG A 136 -2.88 -15.52 -6.29
N ARG A 137 -3.14 -14.26 -5.93
CA ARG A 137 -2.08 -13.32 -5.50
C ARG A 137 -1.51 -13.71 -4.14
N VAL A 138 -2.38 -14.13 -3.21
CA VAL A 138 -1.96 -14.62 -1.89
C VAL A 138 -1.14 -15.91 -2.03
N GLN A 139 -1.62 -16.89 -2.80
CA GLN A 139 -0.91 -18.14 -3.04
C GLN A 139 0.47 -17.95 -3.68
N HIS A 140 0.57 -17.07 -4.68
CA HIS A 140 1.86 -16.76 -5.30
C HIS A 140 2.83 -16.04 -4.36
N ALA A 141 2.34 -15.35 -3.33
CA ALA A 141 3.18 -14.66 -2.36
C ALA A 141 3.68 -15.59 -1.25
N ALA A 142 2.98 -16.69 -0.95
CA ALA A 142 3.22 -17.57 0.19
C ALA A 142 4.71 -17.96 0.38
N LEU A 143 5.36 -18.48 -0.68
CA LEU A 143 6.78 -18.89 -0.60
C LEU A 143 7.72 -17.70 -0.34
N VAL A 144 7.42 -16.54 -0.91
CA VAL A 144 8.22 -15.32 -0.73
C VAL A 144 8.01 -14.76 0.67
N ASP A 145 6.79 -14.82 1.18
CA ASP A 145 6.42 -14.35 2.52
C ASP A 145 7.04 -15.23 3.61
N GLU A 146 7.03 -16.56 3.42
CA GLU A 146 7.66 -17.51 4.33
C GLU A 146 9.18 -17.28 4.42
N ALA A 147 9.84 -17.00 3.29
CA ALA A 147 11.26 -16.68 3.26
C ALA A 147 11.60 -15.27 3.79
N ASN A 148 10.60 -14.41 4.04
CA ASN A 148 10.83 -13.02 4.42
C ASN A 148 11.24 -12.89 5.89
N LYS A 149 12.49 -12.51 6.11
CA LYS A 149 13.08 -12.32 7.44
C LYS A 149 12.78 -10.95 8.06
N LYS A 150 12.33 -9.98 7.28
CA LYS A 150 12.07 -8.60 7.76
C LYS A 150 10.59 -8.34 8.01
N TYR A 151 9.73 -8.91 7.18
CA TYR A 151 8.30 -8.65 7.21
C TYR A 151 7.51 -9.93 7.40
N GLU A 152 6.44 -9.83 8.18
CA GLU A 152 5.36 -10.80 8.20
C GLU A 152 4.18 -10.16 7.46
N ASN A 153 3.85 -10.66 6.28
CA ASN A 153 2.77 -10.09 5.47
C ASN A 153 1.41 -10.65 5.93
N HIS A 154 0.44 -9.77 6.10
CA HIS A 154 -0.94 -10.07 6.51
C HIS A 154 -1.90 -9.66 5.40
N TYR A 155 -2.97 -10.44 5.20
CA TYR A 155 -3.97 -10.21 4.16
C TYR A 155 -5.39 -10.17 4.74
N PRO A 156 -5.73 -9.15 5.55
CA PRO A 156 -6.93 -9.20 6.39
C PRO A 156 -8.23 -9.33 5.60
N LEU A 157 -8.36 -8.64 4.46
CA LEU A 157 -9.57 -8.74 3.64
C LEU A 157 -9.81 -10.17 3.13
N TYR A 158 -8.73 -10.86 2.75
CA TYR A 158 -8.78 -12.27 2.38
C TYR A 158 -9.17 -13.14 3.59
N GLU A 159 -8.54 -12.91 4.75
CA GLU A 159 -8.80 -13.65 6.00
C GLU A 159 -10.23 -13.45 6.53
N TRP A 160 -10.79 -12.24 6.39
CA TRP A 160 -12.17 -11.92 6.77
C TRP A 160 -13.20 -12.33 5.71
N GLY A 161 -12.76 -12.84 4.56
CA GLY A 161 -13.65 -13.21 3.44
C GLY A 161 -14.32 -12.00 2.77
N TRP A 162 -13.72 -10.81 2.86
CA TRP A 162 -14.25 -9.60 2.24
C TRP A 162 -13.84 -9.56 0.78
N ASP A 163 -14.83 -9.74 -0.09
CA ASP A 163 -14.68 -9.50 -1.52
C ASP A 163 -14.74 -8.00 -1.86
N ARG A 164 -14.62 -7.69 -3.16
CA ARG A 164 -14.69 -6.31 -3.64
C ARG A 164 -16.01 -5.61 -3.26
N ALA A 165 -17.12 -6.33 -3.23
CA ALA A 165 -18.43 -5.75 -2.91
C ALA A 165 -18.52 -5.41 -1.41
N GLU A 166 -18.02 -6.27 -0.53
CA GLU A 166 -17.95 -5.98 0.90
C GLU A 166 -16.99 -4.81 1.17
N CYS A 167 -15.85 -4.74 0.48
CA CYS A 167 -14.94 -3.60 0.59
C CYS A 167 -15.65 -2.27 0.30
N VAL A 168 -16.49 -2.22 -0.73
CA VAL A 168 -17.31 -1.03 -1.04
C VAL A 168 -18.30 -0.76 0.09
N ARG A 169 -19.07 -1.77 0.53
CA ARG A 169 -20.08 -1.61 1.60
C ARG A 169 -19.48 -1.09 2.90
N VAL A 170 -18.29 -1.58 3.29
CA VAL A 170 -17.61 -1.15 4.52
C VAL A 170 -17.18 0.32 4.45
N ILE A 171 -16.67 0.76 3.30
CA ILE A 171 -16.31 2.18 3.08
C ILE A 171 -17.56 3.07 3.20
N GLU A 172 -18.67 2.67 2.58
CA GLU A 172 -19.92 3.43 2.64
C GLU A 172 -20.49 3.51 4.05
N ARG A 173 -20.48 2.39 4.80
CA ARG A 173 -20.89 2.34 6.20
C ARG A 173 -20.02 3.23 7.10
N ALA A 174 -18.75 3.45 6.71
CA ALA A 174 -17.85 4.38 7.40
C ALA A 174 -18.08 5.86 7.03
N GLY A 175 -19.05 6.15 6.16
CA GLY A 175 -19.38 7.50 5.72
C GLY A 175 -18.37 8.10 4.74
N LEU A 176 -17.53 7.27 4.12
CA LEU A 176 -16.52 7.68 3.15
C LEU A 176 -17.09 7.60 1.72
N PRO A 177 -16.68 8.52 0.82
CA PRO A 177 -16.98 8.35 -0.60
C PRO A 177 -16.27 7.10 -1.13
N ARG A 178 -16.77 6.56 -2.25
CA ARG A 178 -16.09 5.44 -2.91
C ARG A 178 -14.80 5.94 -3.57
N PRO A 179 -13.62 5.37 -3.26
CA PRO A 179 -12.40 5.70 -4.00
C PRO A 179 -12.50 5.21 -5.45
N GLY A 180 -11.87 5.97 -6.35
CA GLY A 180 -11.69 5.55 -7.74
C GLY A 180 -10.76 4.33 -7.88
N LYS A 181 -10.55 3.89 -9.14
CA LYS A 181 -9.51 2.88 -9.43
C LYS A 181 -8.15 3.48 -9.06
N SER A 182 -7.42 2.78 -8.18
CA SER A 182 -6.09 3.17 -7.75
C SER A 182 -5.03 2.39 -8.51
N SER A 183 -4.66 2.91 -9.66
CA SER A 183 -3.52 2.48 -10.46
C SER A 183 -2.93 3.71 -11.13
N CYS A 184 -1.62 3.69 -11.37
CA CYS A 184 -0.99 4.77 -12.12
C CYS A 184 -1.73 5.00 -13.43
N PHE A 185 -1.77 6.24 -13.91
CA PHE A 185 -2.52 6.69 -15.09
C PHE A 185 -2.37 5.79 -16.33
N PHE A 186 -1.23 5.10 -16.43
CA PHE A 186 -0.87 4.22 -17.54
C PHE A 186 -1.48 2.80 -17.51
N CYS A 187 -2.09 2.34 -16.40
CA CYS A 187 -2.43 0.92 -16.15
C CYS A 187 -3.83 0.71 -15.55
#